data_AF-A0A8T0I7M7-F1
#
_entry.id   AF-A0A8T0I7M7-F1
#
_cell.length_a   1.000
_cell.length_b   1.000
_cell.length_c   1.000
_cell.angle_alpha   90.00
_cell.angle_beta   90.00
_cell.angle_gamma   90.00
#
_symmetry.space_group_name_H-M   'P 1'
#
loop_
_entity.id
_entity.type
_entity.pdbx_description
1 polymer ?
#
loop_
_entity_poly.entity_id
_entity_poly.type
_entity_poly.pdbx_seq_one_letter_code
_entity_poly.pdbx_strand_id
1 'polypeptide(L)'
;MTSESREENVYMAKLAEQAERYDEMVEAMEKVAKTVDTEELTVEERNLLSVAFKNVIGARRASWRIISSIEQKEESKGNEDHVSAIKEYRSKVEAELSTICDSILKLLDSHLIPSSTTGESKVFYLKMKGDYHRYLAEFKTGAERKEAAEATLLAYKSAQVSLADVSRIAWFWGFSLWGSTVRFGGFDFRSS
;
A
#
# COMPACT_ATOMS: atom_id res chain seq x y z
N MET A 1 -15.58 -8.43 -25.27
CA MET A 1 -14.39 -7.54 -25.28
C MET A 1 -13.66 -7.56 -23.92
N THR A 2 -13.58 -8.70 -23.23
CA THR A 2 -13.21 -8.73 -21.79
C THR A 2 -11.91 -9.48 -21.49
N SER A 3 -11.55 -10.51 -22.25
CA SER A 3 -10.27 -11.24 -22.04
C SER A 3 -9.07 -10.57 -22.73
N GLU A 4 -9.22 -10.18 -24.01
CA GLU A 4 -8.15 -9.53 -24.78
C GLU A 4 -7.68 -8.22 -24.13
N SER A 5 -8.60 -7.42 -23.59
CA SER A 5 -8.26 -6.19 -22.89
C SER A 5 -7.51 -6.44 -21.57
N ARG A 6 -7.78 -7.55 -20.87
CA ARG A 6 -7.07 -7.91 -19.63
C ARG A 6 -5.63 -8.30 -19.93
N GLU A 7 -5.44 -9.20 -20.90
CA GLU A 7 -4.11 -9.65 -21.34
C GLU A 7 -3.25 -8.50 -21.84
N GLU A 8 -3.83 -7.58 -22.63
CA GLU A 8 -3.17 -6.35 -23.06
C GLU A 8 -2.71 -5.49 -21.88
N ASN A 9 -3.58 -5.26 -20.88
CA ASN A 9 -3.20 -4.46 -19.71
C ASN A 9 -2.11 -5.16 -18.88
N VAL A 10 -2.14 -6.49 -18.73
CA VAL A 10 -1.07 -7.25 -18.05
C VAL A 10 0.25 -7.14 -18.83
N TYR A 11 0.21 -7.23 -20.16
CA TYR A 11 1.38 -7.05 -21.01
C TYR A 11 1.97 -5.65 -20.87
N MET A 12 1.12 -4.61 -20.90
CA MET A 12 1.54 -3.22 -20.69
C MET A 12 2.14 -3.00 -19.30
N ALA A 13 1.58 -3.62 -18.25
CA ALA A 13 2.15 -3.55 -16.90
C ALA A 13 3.56 -4.15 -16.84
N LYS A 14 3.80 -5.29 -17.52
CA LYS A 14 5.14 -5.90 -17.61
C LYS A 14 6.13 -5.02 -18.37
N LEU A 15 5.70 -4.37 -19.44
CA LEU A 15 6.55 -3.41 -20.16
C LEU A 15 6.88 -2.19 -19.29
N ALA A 16 5.89 -1.66 -18.57
CA ALA A 16 6.08 -0.54 -17.66
C ALA A 16 7.02 -0.89 -16.50
N GLU A 17 6.94 -2.12 -15.97
CA GLU A 17 7.89 -2.64 -14.97
C GLU A 17 9.33 -2.63 -15.50
N GLN A 18 9.56 -3.17 -16.71
CA GLN A 18 10.90 -3.19 -17.33
C GLN A 18 11.45 -1.79 -17.63
N ALA A 19 10.55 -0.83 -17.87
CA ALA A 19 10.91 0.57 -18.09
C ALA A 19 10.98 1.40 -16.79
N GLU A 20 10.76 0.78 -15.62
CA GLU A 20 10.67 1.43 -14.30
C GLU A 20 9.62 2.55 -14.23
N ARG A 21 8.61 2.53 -15.13
CA ARG A 21 7.51 3.50 -15.15
C ARG A 21 6.34 2.99 -14.31
N TYR A 22 6.55 2.93 -13.00
CA TYR A 22 5.60 2.33 -12.06
C TYR A 22 4.24 3.04 -11.97
N ASP A 23 4.17 4.34 -12.27
CA ASP A 23 2.89 5.06 -12.32
C ASP A 23 1.99 4.51 -13.46
N GLU A 24 2.53 4.24 -14.65
CA GLU A 24 1.79 3.59 -15.74
C GLU A 24 1.49 2.13 -15.44
N MET A 25 2.40 1.45 -14.74
CA MET A 25 2.17 0.08 -14.27
C MET A 25 0.96 0.02 -13.33
N VAL A 26 0.79 1.00 -12.43
CA VAL A 26 -0.38 1.13 -11.57
C VAL A 26 -1.64 1.33 -12.41
N GLU A 27 -1.64 2.25 -13.37
CA GLU A 27 -2.80 2.51 -14.23
C GLU A 27 -3.26 1.25 -14.99
N ALA A 28 -2.32 0.47 -15.52
CA ALA A 28 -2.61 -0.78 -16.21
C ALA A 28 -3.18 -1.83 -15.24
N MET A 29 -2.57 -2.01 -14.08
CA MET A 29 -3.00 -3.00 -13.09
C MET A 29 -4.33 -2.64 -12.41
N GLU A 30 -4.67 -1.36 -12.27
CA GLU A 30 -5.99 -0.92 -11.84
C GLU A 30 -7.09 -1.35 -12.81
N LYS A 31 -6.83 -1.29 -14.12
CA LYS A 31 -7.78 -1.77 -15.13
C LYS A 31 -7.98 -3.28 -15.00
N VAL A 32 -6.89 -4.04 -14.86
CA VAL A 32 -6.95 -5.50 -14.63
C VAL A 32 -7.77 -5.82 -13.39
N ALA A 33 -7.51 -5.13 -12.27
CA ALA A 33 -8.21 -5.36 -11.01
C ALA A 33 -9.70 -4.96 -11.03
N LYS A 34 -10.13 -4.06 -11.92
CA LYS A 34 -11.54 -3.74 -12.14
C LYS A 34 -12.28 -4.78 -13.01
N THR A 35 -11.57 -5.68 -13.68
CA THR A 35 -12.17 -6.81 -14.42
C THR A 35 -12.44 -8.03 -13.54
N VAL A 36 -12.22 -7.91 -12.23
CA VAL A 36 -12.29 -9.06 -11.31
C VAL A 36 -13.70 -9.60 -11.12
N ASP A 37 -14.73 -8.83 -11.47
CA ASP A 37 -16.13 -9.30 -11.51
C ASP A 37 -16.33 -10.48 -12.48
N THR A 38 -15.41 -10.69 -13.42
CA THR A 38 -15.41 -11.85 -14.33
C THR A 38 -14.46 -12.97 -13.90
N GLU A 39 -13.31 -12.64 -13.29
CA GLU A 39 -12.27 -13.61 -12.95
C GLU A 39 -11.30 -13.07 -11.87
N GLU A 40 -11.04 -13.87 -10.82
CA GLU A 40 -10.09 -13.52 -9.75
C GLU A 40 -8.69 -13.21 -10.31
N LEU A 41 -7.94 -12.33 -9.64
CA LEU A 41 -6.53 -12.12 -9.99
C LEU A 41 -5.70 -13.38 -9.73
N THR A 42 -4.97 -13.81 -10.75
CA THR A 42 -3.95 -14.84 -10.63
C THR A 42 -2.83 -14.41 -9.69
N VAL A 43 -2.01 -15.37 -9.24
CA VAL A 43 -0.86 -15.09 -8.38
C VAL A 43 0.12 -14.12 -9.04
N GLU A 44 0.32 -14.24 -10.36
CA GLU A 44 1.19 -13.36 -11.13
C GLU A 44 0.64 -11.93 -11.18
N GLU A 45 -0.64 -11.76 -11.53
CA GLU A 45 -1.29 -10.44 -11.60
C GLU A 45 -1.33 -9.76 -10.24
N ARG A 46 -1.60 -10.51 -9.16
CA ARG A 46 -1.56 -10.01 -7.79
C ARG A 46 -0.16 -9.50 -7.41
N ASN A 47 0.88 -10.22 -7.82
CA ASN A 47 2.27 -9.81 -7.59
C ASN A 47 2.60 -8.54 -8.38
N LEU A 48 2.20 -8.45 -9.65
CA LEU A 48 2.40 -7.25 -10.47
C LEU A 48 1.70 -6.03 -9.85
N LEU A 49 0.45 -6.15 -9.44
CA LEU A 49 -0.29 -5.09 -8.74
C LEU A 49 0.48 -4.61 -7.50
N SER A 50 1.01 -5.56 -6.73
CA SER A 50 1.74 -5.25 -5.50
C SER A 50 3.06 -4.56 -5.76
N VAL A 51 3.81 -5.00 -6.77
CA VAL A 51 5.08 -4.38 -7.19
C VAL A 51 4.83 -2.95 -7.67
N ALA A 52 3.81 -2.75 -8.50
CA ALA A 52 3.45 -1.43 -9.04
C ALA A 52 3.21 -0.42 -7.91
N PHE A 53 2.23 -0.69 -7.06
CA PHE A 53 1.86 0.24 -5.99
C PHE A 53 2.96 0.39 -4.94
N LYS A 54 3.72 -0.67 -4.60
CA LYS A 54 4.86 -0.60 -3.65
C LYS A 54 5.93 0.37 -4.11
N ASN A 55 6.27 0.36 -5.40
CA ASN A 55 7.28 1.27 -5.95
C ASN A 55 6.78 2.72 -6.00
N VAL A 56 5.55 2.94 -6.47
CA VAL A 56 4.95 4.28 -6.52
C VAL A 56 4.88 4.90 -5.12
N ILE A 57 4.28 4.21 -4.14
CA ILE A 57 4.16 4.72 -2.76
C ILE A 57 5.53 4.86 -2.09
N GLY A 58 6.47 3.96 -2.38
CA GLY A 58 7.84 3.99 -1.85
C GLY A 58 8.58 5.27 -2.24
N ALA A 59 8.52 5.63 -3.53
CA ALA A 59 9.13 6.85 -4.04
C ALA A 59 8.51 8.11 -3.40
N ARG A 60 7.18 8.21 -3.35
CA ARG A 60 6.50 9.39 -2.76
C ARG A 60 6.76 9.51 -1.26
N ARG A 61 6.82 8.40 -0.52
CA ARG A 61 7.17 8.40 0.91
C ARG A 61 8.61 8.82 1.17
N ALA A 62 9.54 8.44 0.29
CA ALA A 62 10.93 8.90 0.38
C ALA A 62 11.02 10.42 0.17
N SER A 63 10.36 10.93 -0.87
CA SER A 63 10.25 12.37 -1.13
C SER A 63 9.66 13.13 0.05
N TRP A 64 8.55 12.65 0.61
CA TRP A 64 7.91 13.28 1.78
C TRP A 64 8.85 13.36 2.99
N ARG A 65 9.58 12.27 3.32
CA ARG A 65 10.55 12.29 4.43
C ARG A 65 11.67 13.31 4.23
N ILE A 66 12.18 13.42 3.01
CA ILE A 66 13.24 14.36 2.67
C ILE A 66 12.73 15.80 2.85
N ILE A 67 11.55 16.11 2.30
CA ILE A 67 10.94 17.44 2.40
C ILE A 67 10.67 17.80 3.86
N SER A 68 10.06 16.91 4.64
CA SER A 68 9.82 17.12 6.08
C SER A 68 11.13 17.34 6.85
N SER A 69 12.24 16.70 6.47
CA SER A 69 13.55 16.95 7.08
C SER A 69 14.12 18.32 6.69
N ILE A 70 13.92 18.78 5.46
CA ILE A 70 14.35 20.10 5.00
C ILE A 70 13.55 21.19 5.72
N GLU A 71 12.23 21.01 5.85
CA GLU A 71 11.36 21.92 6.59
C GLU A 71 11.86 22.15 8.02
N GLN A 72 12.12 21.07 8.78
CA GLN A 72 12.63 21.15 10.15
C GLN A 72 13.97 21.89 10.25
N LYS A 73 14.86 21.70 9.25
CA LYS A 73 16.17 22.37 9.21
C LYS A 73 16.06 23.86 8.89
N GLU A 74 15.12 24.26 8.04
CA GLU A 74 14.90 25.68 7.73
C GLU A 74 14.14 26.38 8.85
N GLU A 75 13.20 25.69 9.51
CA GLU A 75 12.50 26.20 10.69
C GLU A 75 13.47 26.48 11.84
N SER A 76 14.49 25.64 12.05
CA SER A 76 15.53 25.89 13.06
C SER A 76 16.46 27.06 12.74
N LYS A 77 16.50 27.51 11.48
CA LYS A 77 17.28 28.69 11.05
C LYS A 77 16.48 30.00 11.10
N GLY A 78 15.16 29.92 11.34
CA GLY A 78 14.28 31.08 11.37
C GLY A 78 13.97 31.69 10.00
N ASN A 79 14.10 30.91 8.91
CA ASN A 79 13.82 31.39 7.56
C ASN A 79 12.34 31.16 7.19
N GLU A 80 11.45 32.02 7.70
CA GLU A 80 10.00 31.85 7.61
C GLU A 80 9.47 31.79 6.16
N ASP A 81 10.04 32.57 5.25
CA ASP A 81 9.63 32.58 3.83
C ASP A 81 9.91 31.23 3.15
N HIS A 82 11.11 30.67 3.36
CA HIS A 82 11.45 29.36 2.83
C HIS A 82 10.63 28.24 3.48
N VAL A 83 10.37 28.33 4.80
CA VAL A 83 9.52 27.37 5.51
C VAL A 83 8.11 27.34 4.93
N SER A 84 7.54 28.51 4.61
CA SER A 84 6.23 28.60 3.97
C SER A 84 6.18 27.89 2.61
N ALA A 85 7.17 28.15 1.74
CA ALA A 85 7.28 27.50 0.44
C ALA A 85 7.48 25.98 0.56
N ILE A 86 8.28 25.52 1.53
CA ILE A 86 8.50 24.09 1.79
C ILE A 86 7.21 23.42 2.29
N LYS A 87 6.44 24.08 3.17
CA LYS A 87 5.15 23.58 3.65
C LYS A 87 4.15 23.38 2.51
N GLU A 88 4.06 24.33 1.58
CA GLU A 88 3.20 24.20 0.39
C GLU A 88 3.62 22.99 -0.47
N TYR A 89 4.92 22.82 -0.70
CA TYR A 89 5.42 21.69 -1.47
C TYR A 89 5.20 20.34 -0.75
N ARG A 90 5.40 20.30 0.58
CA ARG A 90 5.09 19.11 1.40
C ARG A 90 3.61 18.72 1.26
N SER A 91 2.70 19.68 1.32
CA SER A 91 1.27 19.43 1.16
C SER A 91 0.90 18.87 -0.22
N LYS A 92 1.61 19.26 -1.29
CA LYS A 92 1.43 18.64 -2.62
C LYS A 92 1.81 17.16 -2.60
N VAL A 93 2.95 16.82 -2.00
CA VAL A 93 3.37 15.41 -1.86
C VAL A 93 2.43 14.60 -0.96
N GLU A 94 1.91 15.19 0.11
CA GLU A 94 0.90 14.56 0.98
C GLU A 94 -0.42 14.30 0.25
N ALA A 95 -0.84 15.19 -0.66
CA ALA A 95 -2.02 14.99 -1.49
C ALA A 95 -1.81 13.84 -2.51
N GLU A 96 -0.64 13.77 -3.13
CA GLU A 96 -0.28 12.64 -4.02
C GLU A 96 -0.27 11.31 -3.24
N LEU A 97 0.37 11.27 -2.07
CA LEU A 97 0.38 10.10 -1.19
C LEU A 97 -1.03 9.66 -0.79
N SER A 98 -1.89 10.62 -0.42
CA SER A 98 -3.28 10.33 -0.07
C SER A 98 -4.02 9.73 -1.26
N THR A 99 -3.87 10.32 -2.45
CA THR A 99 -4.52 9.84 -3.68
C THR A 99 -4.11 8.40 -4.02
N ILE A 100 -2.82 8.08 -3.92
CA ILE A 100 -2.30 6.72 -4.17
C ILE A 100 -2.89 5.73 -3.17
N CYS A 101 -2.87 6.07 -1.87
CA CYS A 101 -3.45 5.24 -0.81
C CYS A 101 -4.96 5.04 -1.01
N ASP A 102 -5.70 6.09 -1.32
CA ASP A 102 -7.16 6.01 -1.52
C ASP A 102 -7.52 5.16 -2.74
N SER A 103 -6.72 5.23 -3.82
CA SER A 103 -6.96 4.41 -5.01
C SER A 103 -6.85 2.91 -4.71
N ILE A 104 -5.76 2.48 -4.05
CA ILE A 104 -5.58 1.07 -3.71
C ILE A 104 -6.56 0.60 -2.64
N LEU A 105 -6.87 1.43 -1.64
CA LEU A 105 -7.86 1.09 -0.61
C LEU A 105 -9.25 0.88 -1.23
N LYS A 106 -9.65 1.75 -2.16
CA LYS A 106 -10.89 1.60 -2.91
C LYS A 106 -10.91 0.32 -3.75
N LEU A 107 -9.80 0.01 -4.41
CA LEU A 107 -9.66 -1.20 -5.22
C LEU A 107 -9.76 -2.48 -4.37
N LEU A 108 -9.12 -2.47 -3.19
CA LEU A 108 -9.16 -3.57 -2.23
C LEU A 108 -10.58 -3.80 -1.71
N ASP A 109 -11.26 -2.74 -1.29
CA ASP A 109 -12.59 -2.85 -0.68
C ASP A 109 -13.70 -3.14 -1.69
N SER A 110 -13.60 -2.61 -2.91
CA SER A 110 -14.66 -2.74 -3.92
C SER A 110 -14.54 -4.01 -4.75
N HIS A 111 -13.31 -4.48 -5.03
CA HIS A 111 -13.09 -5.57 -5.97
C HIS A 111 -12.34 -6.75 -5.34
N LEU A 112 -11.14 -6.53 -4.79
CA LEU A 112 -10.19 -7.60 -4.50
C LEU A 112 -10.51 -8.42 -3.24
N ILE A 113 -10.95 -7.77 -2.15
CA ILE A 113 -11.33 -8.46 -0.91
C ILE A 113 -12.65 -9.23 -1.12
N PRO A 114 -13.72 -8.64 -1.71
CA PRO A 114 -14.96 -9.38 -1.97
C PRO A 114 -14.80 -10.56 -2.93
N SER A 115 -13.93 -10.46 -3.93
CA SER A 115 -13.69 -11.52 -4.91
C SER A 115 -12.77 -12.64 -4.40
N SER A 116 -12.09 -12.45 -3.27
CA SER A 116 -11.09 -13.39 -2.77
C SER A 116 -11.75 -14.67 -2.25
N THR A 117 -11.51 -15.79 -2.93
CA THR A 117 -12.11 -17.09 -2.59
C THR A 117 -11.29 -17.88 -1.57
N THR A 118 -9.96 -17.70 -1.58
CA THR A 118 -9.03 -18.44 -0.73
C THR A 118 -8.60 -17.63 0.49
N GLY A 119 -8.40 -18.30 1.63
CA GLY A 119 -7.89 -17.62 2.84
C GLY A 119 -6.55 -16.91 2.61
N GLU A 120 -5.64 -17.49 1.83
CA GLU A 120 -4.35 -16.88 1.50
C GLU A 120 -4.48 -15.56 0.72
N SER A 121 -5.35 -15.52 -0.30
CA SER A 121 -5.60 -14.30 -1.09
C SER A 121 -6.24 -13.20 -0.24
N LYS A 122 -7.21 -13.55 0.59
CA LYS A 122 -7.88 -12.62 1.49
C LYS A 122 -6.93 -12.02 2.51
N VAL A 123 -6.06 -12.85 3.11
CA VAL A 123 -5.01 -12.40 4.04
C VAL A 123 -4.04 -11.45 3.35
N PHE A 124 -3.63 -11.76 2.12
CA PHE A 124 -2.75 -10.92 1.33
C PHE A 124 -3.34 -9.51 1.14
N TYR A 125 -4.59 -9.41 0.71
CA TYR A 125 -5.26 -8.13 0.50
C TYR A 125 -5.54 -7.38 1.81
N LEU A 126 -5.92 -8.08 2.89
CA LEU A 126 -6.13 -7.45 4.20
C LEU A 126 -4.83 -6.91 4.80
N LYS A 127 -3.71 -7.64 4.64
CA LYS A 127 -2.39 -7.15 5.03
C LYS A 127 -2.05 -5.88 4.25
N MET A 128 -2.21 -5.93 2.93
CA MET A 128 -1.99 -4.77 2.06
C MET A 128 -2.84 -3.57 2.48
N LYS A 129 -4.12 -3.77 2.80
CA LYS A 129 -5.03 -2.74 3.33
C LYS A 129 -4.46 -2.09 4.60
N GLY A 130 -3.99 -2.92 5.54
CA GLY A 130 -3.36 -2.44 6.77
C GLY A 130 -2.12 -1.60 6.52
N ASP A 131 -1.30 -1.98 5.54
CA ASP A 131 -0.09 -1.24 5.18
C ASP A 131 -0.37 0.15 4.59
N TYR A 132 -1.41 0.29 3.76
CA TYR A 132 -1.80 1.60 3.22
C TYR A 132 -2.44 2.52 4.26
N HIS A 133 -3.28 1.98 5.16
CA HIS A 133 -3.75 2.76 6.31
C HIS A 133 -2.60 3.17 7.24
N ARG A 134 -1.60 2.30 7.42
CA ARG A 134 -0.39 2.62 8.19
C ARG A 134 0.38 3.76 7.53
N TYR A 135 0.51 3.76 6.20
CA TYR A 135 1.15 4.87 5.46
C TYR A 135 0.37 6.18 5.61
N LEU A 136 -0.97 6.16 5.55
CA LEU A 136 -1.80 7.34 5.82
C LEU A 136 -1.53 7.90 7.24
N ALA A 137 -1.47 7.03 8.24
CA ALA A 137 -1.22 7.43 9.63
C ALA A 137 0.19 8.03 9.87
N GLU A 138 1.15 7.87 8.96
CA GLU A 138 2.50 8.45 9.07
C GLU A 138 2.51 9.97 8.89
N PHE A 139 1.66 10.51 7.99
CA PHE A 139 1.68 11.93 7.62
C PHE A 139 0.39 12.69 7.92
N LYS A 140 -0.75 11.98 8.10
CA LYS A 140 -1.99 12.62 8.54
C LYS A 140 -1.88 13.11 9.98
N THR A 141 -2.71 14.09 10.35
CA THR A 141 -2.74 14.69 11.70
C THR A 141 -4.15 14.70 12.28
N GLY A 142 -4.28 14.95 13.58
CA GLY A 142 -5.56 15.08 14.25
C GLY A 142 -6.45 13.82 14.17
N ALA A 143 -7.71 14.02 13.81
CA ALA A 143 -8.72 12.95 13.71
C ALA A 143 -8.39 11.93 12.61
N GLU A 144 -7.96 12.40 11.43
CA GLU A 144 -7.63 11.52 10.29
C GLU A 144 -6.52 10.52 10.64
N ARG A 145 -5.53 10.94 11.43
CA ARG A 145 -4.48 10.04 11.91
C ARG A 145 -5.02 8.94 12.82
N LYS A 146 -5.95 9.29 13.71
CA LYS A 146 -6.55 8.35 14.65
C LYS A 146 -7.40 7.32 13.90
N GLU A 147 -8.21 7.79 12.96
CA GLU A 147 -9.02 6.92 12.09
C GLU A 147 -8.14 5.97 11.26
N ALA A 148 -7.07 6.48 10.64
CA ALA A 148 -6.13 5.64 9.91
C ALA A 148 -5.43 4.60 10.80
N ALA A 149 -5.07 4.96 12.04
CA ALA A 149 -4.46 4.04 12.99
C ALA A 149 -5.44 2.93 13.44
N GLU A 150 -6.70 3.29 13.69
CA GLU A 150 -7.76 2.33 14.02
C GLU A 150 -8.05 1.39 12.84
N ALA A 151 -8.14 1.92 11.62
CA ALA A 151 -8.32 1.14 10.40
C ALA A 151 -7.15 0.18 10.14
N THR A 152 -5.91 0.61 10.41
CA THR A 152 -4.72 -0.24 10.36
C THR A 152 -4.86 -1.45 11.30
N LEU A 153 -5.24 -1.19 12.56
CA LEU A 153 -5.40 -2.24 13.57
C LEU A 153 -6.51 -3.23 13.18
N LEU A 154 -7.64 -2.72 12.69
CA LEU A 154 -8.76 -3.54 12.23
C LEU A 154 -8.35 -4.45 11.06
N ALA A 155 -7.68 -3.90 10.05
CA ALA A 155 -7.23 -4.66 8.88
C ALA A 155 -6.28 -5.81 9.26
N TYR A 156 -5.28 -5.55 10.11
CA TYR A 156 -4.37 -6.61 10.55
C TYR A 156 -5.05 -7.65 11.46
N LYS A 157 -5.99 -7.25 12.31
CA LYS A 157 -6.79 -8.21 13.10
C LYS A 157 -7.62 -9.10 12.19
N SER A 158 -8.29 -8.54 11.18
CA SER A 158 -9.05 -9.32 10.19
C SER A 158 -8.16 -10.28 9.40
N ALA A 159 -6.93 -9.85 9.05
CA ALA A 159 -5.95 -10.72 8.42
C ALA A 159 -5.53 -11.88 9.35
N GLN A 160 -5.31 -11.60 10.64
CA GLN A 160 -4.93 -12.61 11.63
C GLN A 160 -6.03 -13.65 11.88
N VAL A 161 -7.30 -13.23 11.90
CA VAL A 161 -8.44 -14.16 11.98
C VAL A 161 -8.50 -15.04 10.74
N SER A 162 -8.40 -14.44 9.55
CA SER A 162 -8.40 -15.18 8.27
C SER A 162 -7.20 -16.13 8.13
N LEU A 163 -6.11 -15.86 8.85
CA LEU A 163 -4.91 -16.69 8.93
C LEU A 163 -5.07 -17.91 9.84
N ALA A 164 -5.86 -17.81 10.91
CA ALA A 164 -6.11 -18.93 11.79
C ALA A 164 -6.80 -20.09 11.07
N ASP A 165 -7.52 -19.78 9.98
CA ASP A 165 -8.16 -20.74 9.08
C ASP A 165 -7.19 -21.37 8.05
N VAL A 166 -6.01 -20.75 7.83
CA VAL A 166 -4.99 -21.20 6.86
C VAL A 166 -3.80 -21.78 7.62
N SER A 167 -3.79 -23.09 7.80
CA SER A 167 -2.78 -23.89 8.49
C SER A 167 -1.30 -23.45 8.25
N ARG A 168 -0.74 -22.69 9.21
CA ARG A 168 0.66 -22.50 9.67
C ARG A 168 1.91 -22.56 8.76
N ILE A 169 1.88 -22.88 7.47
CA ILE A 169 3.13 -23.27 6.76
C ILE A 169 3.69 -22.20 5.79
N ALA A 170 2.91 -21.26 5.28
CA ALA A 170 3.36 -20.37 4.19
C ALA A 170 4.19 -19.12 4.61
N TRP A 171 4.37 -18.86 5.90
CA TRP A 171 4.91 -17.56 6.38
C TRP A 171 6.42 -17.37 6.24
N PHE A 172 7.20 -18.43 6.03
CA PHE A 172 8.67 -18.31 6.05
C PHE A 172 9.29 -17.73 4.76
N TRP A 173 8.57 -17.72 3.63
CA TRP A 173 9.12 -17.24 2.36
C TRP A 173 8.69 -15.81 1.98
N GLY A 174 7.54 -15.33 2.48
CA GLY A 174 7.02 -13.99 2.17
C GLY A 174 7.73 -12.84 2.89
N PHE A 175 8.50 -13.12 3.95
CA PHE A 175 9.23 -12.10 4.71
C PHE A 175 10.44 -11.54 3.94
N SER A 176 10.99 -12.31 2.99
CA SER A 176 12.17 -11.92 2.22
C SER A 176 11.88 -10.92 1.09
N LEU A 177 10.64 -10.88 0.57
CA LEU A 177 10.21 -9.85 -0.42
C LEU A 177 9.72 -8.54 0.23
N TRP A 178 9.42 -8.60 1.53
CA TRP A 178 9.04 -7.47 2.37
C TRP A 178 10.23 -7.09 3.27
N GLY A 179 11.32 -6.65 2.64
CA GLY A 179 12.50 -6.11 3.33
C GLY A 179 12.14 -4.85 4.14
N SER A 180 11.66 -5.04 5.35
CA SER A 180 11.64 -4.07 6.45
C SER A 180 11.43 -4.86 7.73
N THR A 181 12.47 -4.88 8.56
CA THR A 181 12.48 -5.43 9.91
C THR A 181 11.35 -4.79 10.73
N VAL A 182 10.17 -5.41 10.73
CA VAL A 182 9.16 -5.17 11.77
C VAL A 182 9.61 -5.98 12.97
N ARG A 183 10.47 -5.37 13.79
CA ARG A 183 10.65 -5.80 15.19
C ARG A 183 9.33 -5.46 15.88
N PHE A 184 8.46 -6.45 16.06
CA PHE A 184 7.41 -6.34 17.07
C PHE A 184 8.11 -6.28 18.42
N GLY A 185 8.24 -5.06 18.95
CA GLY A 185 8.63 -4.84 20.33
C GLY A 185 7.58 -5.46 21.24
N GLY A 186 8.01 -6.47 21.99
CA GLY A 186 7.48 -6.91 23.28
C GLY A 186 5.97 -6.90 23.47
N PHE A 187 5.33 -8.04 23.18
CA PHE A 187 4.21 -8.50 23.98
C PHE A 187 4.42 -10.00 24.25
N ASP A 188 5.09 -10.27 25.37
CA ASP A 188 5.26 -11.60 25.92
C ASP A 188 3.93 -12.00 26.57
N PHE A 189 3.17 -12.87 25.92
CA PHE A 189 2.11 -13.62 26.59
C PHE A 189 2.68 -15.00 26.95
N ARG A 190 3.39 -15.05 28.08
CA ARG A 190 3.51 -16.27 28.86
C ARG A 190 2.19 -16.50 29.59
N SER A 191 1.52 -17.59 29.28
CA SER A 191 0.54 -18.21 30.17
C SER A 191 1.10 -19.56 30.61
N SER A 192 1.47 -19.58 31.90
CA SER A 192 1.67 -20.69 32.85
C SER A 192 2.11 -22.06 32.35
#